data_AF-A0A957UEN8-F1
#
_entry.id   AF-A0A957UEN8-F1
#
_cell.length_a   1.000
_cell.length_b   1.000
_cell.length_c   1.000
_cell.angle_alpha   90.00
_cell.angle_beta   90.00
_cell.angle_gamma   90.00
#
_symmetry.space_group_name_H-M   'P 1'
#
loop_
_entity.id
_entity.type
_entity.pdbx_description
1 polymer ?
#
loop_
_entity_poly.entity_id
_entity_poly.type
_entity_poly.pdbx_seq_one_letter_code
_entity_poly.pdbx_strand_id
1 'polypeptide(L)'
;RYFADETAAVLALQAGDIDFTYVSSDVAQSMEGDAAYQVFSGPSYVANFLVFNARHPQWQDENVRKAFLYGIDRQAIVDEIYKGSAEVAPCADPYNTYWP
;
A
#
# COMPACT_ATOMS: atom_id res chain seq x y z
N ARG A 1 -16.77 -9.43 5.15
CA ARG A 1 -16.96 -10.56 4.19
C ARG A 1 -15.67 -10.73 3.40
N TYR A 2 -15.28 -11.94 3.01
CA TYR A 2 -14.09 -12.14 2.17
C TYR A 2 -14.46 -11.98 0.69
N PHE A 3 -13.63 -11.23 -0.04
CA PHE A 3 -13.67 -11.09 -1.49
C PHE A 3 -12.26 -11.40 -2.01
N ALA A 4 -12.17 -12.11 -3.13
CA ALA A 4 -10.89 -12.54 -3.68
C ALA A 4 -10.12 -11.40 -4.37
N ASP A 5 -10.86 -10.42 -4.91
CA ASP A 5 -10.35 -9.24 -5.57
C ASP A 5 -11.13 -7.99 -5.15
N GLU A 6 -10.51 -6.84 -5.35
CA GLU A 6 -11.05 -5.53 -5.01
C GLU A 6 -12.33 -5.21 -5.79
N THR A 7 -12.41 -5.56 -7.07
CA THR A 7 -13.57 -5.24 -7.91
C THR A 7 -14.83 -5.89 -7.36
N ALA A 8 -14.76 -7.15 -6.92
CA ALA A 8 -15.87 -7.84 -6.27
C ALA A 8 -16.29 -7.15 -4.96
N ALA A 9 -15.34 -6.65 -4.17
CA ALA A 9 -15.64 -5.93 -2.93
C ALA A 9 -16.33 -4.58 -3.20
N VAL A 10 -15.87 -3.82 -4.20
CA VAL A 10 -16.48 -2.54 -4.61
C VAL A 10 -17.90 -2.75 -5.13
N LEU A 11 -18.14 -3.76 -5.97
CA LEU A 11 -19.49 -4.07 -6.45
C LEU A 11 -20.44 -4.44 -5.31
N ALA A 12 -19.96 -5.17 -4.30
CA ALA A 12 -20.75 -5.48 -3.10
C ALA A 12 -21.07 -4.23 -2.28
N LEU A 13 -20.12 -3.29 -2.16
CA LEU A 13 -20.36 -1.99 -1.51
C LEU A 13 -21.42 -1.19 -2.26
N GLN A 14 -21.31 -1.09 -3.59
CA GLN A 14 -22.27 -0.40 -4.45
C GLN A 14 -23.68 -1.02 -4.39
N ALA A 15 -23.76 -2.35 -4.23
CA ALA A 15 -25.02 -3.06 -4.07
C ALA A 15 -25.65 -2.92 -2.66
N GLY A 16 -24.89 -2.41 -1.68
CA GLY A 16 -25.32 -2.34 -0.28
C GLY A 16 -25.21 -3.69 0.47
N ASP A 17 -24.48 -4.66 -0.08
CA ASP A 17 -24.22 -5.95 0.56
C ASP A 17 -23.21 -5.85 1.72
N ILE A 18 -22.38 -4.80 1.70
CA ILE A 18 -21.42 -4.45 2.74
C ILE A 18 -21.40 -2.93 2.93
N ASP A 19 -21.04 -2.47 4.12
CA ASP A 19 -20.95 -1.04 4.43
C ASP A 19 -19.52 -0.48 4.32
N PHE A 20 -18.52 -1.35 4.18
CA PHE A 20 -17.11 -0.97 4.20
C PHE A 20 -16.22 -1.95 3.44
N THR A 21 -15.23 -1.42 2.72
CA THR A 21 -14.11 -2.18 2.16
C THR A 21 -12.86 -1.29 2.04
N TYR A 22 -11.69 -1.91 1.92
CA TYR A 22 -10.47 -1.23 1.46
C TYR A 22 -10.46 -1.21 -0.07
N VAL A 23 -9.84 -0.16 -0.62
CA VAL A 23 -9.63 0.02 -2.05
C VAL A 23 -8.26 0.65 -2.32
N SER A 24 -7.79 0.53 -3.55
CA SER A 24 -6.60 1.18 -4.09
C SER A 24 -6.80 2.69 -4.17
N SER A 25 -5.68 3.42 -4.26
CA SER A 25 -5.75 4.88 -4.30
C SER A 25 -6.51 5.43 -5.51
N ASP A 26 -6.41 4.78 -6.67
CA ASP A 26 -7.10 5.21 -7.88
C ASP A 26 -8.61 4.96 -7.80
N VAL A 27 -9.03 3.84 -7.21
CA VAL A 27 -10.44 3.57 -6.94
C VAL A 27 -10.98 4.55 -5.90
N ALA A 28 -10.26 4.76 -4.79
CA ALA A 28 -10.64 5.75 -3.77
C ALA A 28 -10.83 7.14 -4.40
N GLN A 29 -9.89 7.59 -5.23
CA GLN A 29 -9.97 8.88 -5.93
C GLN A 29 -11.19 8.98 -6.85
N SER A 30 -11.60 7.87 -7.49
CA SER A 30 -12.80 7.85 -8.34
C SER A 30 -14.11 7.95 -7.55
N MET A 31 -14.08 7.63 -6.25
CA MET A 31 -15.24 7.68 -5.35
C MET A 31 -15.29 8.97 -4.52
N GLU A 32 -14.22 9.78 -4.54
CA GLU A 32 -14.19 11.08 -3.86
C GLU A 32 -15.28 12.03 -4.40
N GLY A 33 -16.04 12.62 -3.49
CA GLY A 33 -17.08 13.59 -3.83
C GLY A 33 -18.43 12.98 -4.24
N ASP A 34 -18.52 11.65 -4.39
CA ASP A 34 -19.81 10.97 -4.50
C ASP A 34 -20.50 10.95 -3.12
N ALA A 35 -21.72 11.49 -3.05
CA ALA A 35 -22.49 11.56 -1.82
C ALA A 35 -22.90 10.18 -1.26
N ALA A 36 -22.80 9.12 -2.06
CA ALA A 36 -23.09 7.75 -1.62
C ALA A 36 -21.96 7.15 -0.76
N TYR A 37 -20.74 7.70 -0.82
CA TYR A 37 -19.58 7.12 -0.16
C TYR A 37 -18.84 8.13 0.69
N GLN A 38 -18.16 7.63 1.73
CA GLN A 38 -17.19 8.40 2.50
C GLN A 38 -15.82 7.77 2.32
N VAL A 39 -14.90 8.52 1.73
CA VAL A 39 -13.49 8.13 1.63
C VAL A 39 -12.77 8.56 2.90
N PHE A 40 -12.22 7.59 3.62
CA PHE A 40 -11.39 7.84 4.81
C PHE A 40 -9.91 7.88 4.39
N SER A 41 -9.32 9.07 4.40
CA SER A 41 -7.89 9.26 4.16
C SER A 41 -7.11 9.41 5.47
N GLY A 42 -5.87 8.95 5.48
CA GLY A 42 -4.98 9.05 6.63
C GLY A 42 -3.92 7.95 6.65
N PRO A 43 -3.02 7.96 7.66
CA PRO A 43 -2.02 6.92 7.81
C PRO A 43 -2.69 5.56 7.95
N SER A 44 -2.49 4.67 6.98
CA SER A 44 -3.08 3.33 6.99
C SER A 44 -2.38 2.38 7.96
N TYR A 45 -1.20 2.76 8.46
CA TYR A 45 -0.27 1.90 9.18
C TYR A 45 0.15 0.65 8.39
N VAL A 46 -0.05 0.66 7.06
CA VAL A 46 0.39 -0.40 6.17
C VAL A 46 1.69 0.05 5.51
N ALA A 47 2.74 -0.71 5.75
CA ALA A 47 4.02 -0.50 5.11
C ALA A 47 4.33 -1.64 4.13
N ASN A 48 4.80 -1.27 2.94
CA ASN A 48 5.09 -2.20 1.85
C ASN A 48 6.60 -2.44 1.79
N PHE A 49 7.01 -3.71 1.78
CA PHE A 49 8.42 -4.09 1.83
C PHE A 49 8.76 -5.21 0.85
N LEU A 50 10.00 -5.19 0.38
CA LEU A 50 10.63 -6.33 -0.26
C LEU A 50 11.48 -7.07 0.77
N VAL A 51 11.18 -8.33 0.99
CA VAL A 51 11.89 -9.18 1.94
C VAL A 51 12.72 -10.20 1.17
N PHE A 52 14.03 -10.17 1.37
CA PHE A 52 14.94 -11.14 0.77
C PHE A 52 14.98 -12.43 1.58
N ASN A 53 14.80 -13.57 0.91
CA ASN A 53 15.00 -14.86 1.53
C ASN A 53 16.50 -15.14 1.70
N ALA A 54 17.06 -14.78 2.86
CA ALA A 54 18.48 -14.98 3.19
C ALA A 54 18.93 -16.44 3.25
N ARG A 55 18.01 -17.42 3.15
CA ARG A 55 18.38 -18.85 3.00
C ARG A 55 18.84 -19.17 1.58
N HIS A 56 18.44 -18.37 0.58
CA HIS A 56 18.86 -18.59 -0.79
C HIS A 56 20.26 -18.01 -1.03
N PRO A 57 21.20 -18.75 -1.66
CA PRO A 57 22.59 -18.31 -1.82
C PRO A 57 22.75 -16.93 -2.46
N GLN A 58 21.93 -16.60 -3.47
CA GLN A 58 21.99 -15.31 -4.16
C GLN A 58 21.67 -14.11 -3.26
N TRP A 59 20.89 -14.32 -2.20
CA TRP A 59 20.47 -13.26 -1.28
C TRP A 59 21.32 -13.19 -0.01
N GLN A 60 22.32 -14.06 0.14
CA GLN A 60 23.21 -14.05 1.32
C GLN A 60 24.21 -12.89 1.25
N ASP A 61 24.71 -12.57 0.06
CA ASP A 61 25.58 -11.41 -0.15
C ASP A 61 24.80 -10.10 0.06
N GLU A 62 25.23 -9.31 1.04
CA GLU A 62 24.62 -8.01 1.32
C GLU A 62 24.77 -7.02 0.16
N ASN A 63 25.82 -7.14 -0.65
CA ASN A 63 26.04 -6.24 -1.78
C ASN A 63 25.01 -6.47 -2.88
N VAL A 64 24.55 -7.72 -3.07
CA VAL A 64 23.44 -8.04 -3.98
C VAL A 64 22.14 -7.37 -3.49
N ARG A 65 21.86 -7.44 -2.18
CA ARG A 65 20.67 -6.79 -1.60
C ARG A 65 20.73 -5.26 -1.70
N LYS A 66 21.90 -4.66 -1.45
CA LYS A 66 22.14 -3.22 -1.63
C LYS A 66 21.97 -2.81 -3.08
N ALA A 67 22.53 -3.56 -4.03
CA ALA A 67 22.40 -3.28 -5.46
C ALA A 67 20.92 -3.30 -5.91
N PHE A 68 20.14 -4.28 -5.44
CA PHE A 68 18.69 -4.30 -5.66
C PHE A 68 18.00 -3.06 -5.11
N LEU A 69 18.34 -2.65 -3.89
CA LEU A 69 17.77 -1.46 -3.26
C LEU A 69 18.10 -0.17 -4.05
N TYR A 70 19.33 -0.03 -4.55
CA TYR A 70 19.73 1.11 -5.40
C TYR A 70 19.06 1.11 -6.77
N GLY A 71 18.64 -0.05 -7.27
CA GLY A 71 17.93 -0.17 -8.55
C GLY A 71 16.44 0.17 -8.50
N ILE A 72 15.89 0.46 -7.31
CA ILE A 72 14.46 0.75 -7.12
C ILE A 72 14.28 2.25 -6.86
N ASP A 73 13.59 2.92 -7.79
CA ASP A 73 13.13 4.28 -7.58
C ASP A 73 11.84 4.28 -6.75
N ARG A 74 12.02 4.43 -5.44
CA ARG A 74 10.92 4.45 -4.47
C ARG A 74 10.04 5.70 -4.63
N GLN A 75 10.61 6.81 -5.09
CA GLN A 75 9.87 8.05 -5.26
C GLN A 75 8.98 7.95 -6.50
N ALA A 76 9.50 7.43 -7.62
CA ALA A 76 8.70 7.18 -8.81
C ALA A 76 7.51 6.24 -8.52
N ILE A 77 7.70 5.21 -7.68
CA ILE A 77 6.59 4.34 -7.25
C ILE A 77 5.51 5.14 -6.52
N VAL A 78 5.89 6.00 -5.57
CA VAL A 78 4.95 6.83 -4.82
C VAL A 78 4.22 7.81 -5.74
N ASP A 79 4.94 8.44 -6.66
CA ASP A 79 4.40 9.48 -7.53
C ASP A 79 3.50 8.90 -8.64
N GLU A 80 3.94 7.82 -9.29
CA GLU A 80 3.26 7.27 -10.48
C GLU A 80 2.17 6.24 -10.12
N ILE A 81 2.40 5.41 -9.10
CA ILE A 81 1.46 4.34 -8.71
C ILE A 81 0.51 4.84 -7.63
N TYR A 82 1.05 5.41 -6.56
CA TYR A 82 0.24 5.88 -5.43
C TYR A 82 -0.29 7.31 -5.60
N LYS A 83 0.19 8.07 -6.60
CA LYS A 83 -0.29 9.42 -6.91
C LYS A 83 -0.35 10.35 -5.69
N GLY A 84 0.62 10.22 -4.79
CA GLY A 84 0.71 11.01 -3.55
C GLY A 84 -0.10 10.48 -2.36
N SER A 85 -0.74 9.32 -2.47
CA SER A 85 -1.45 8.65 -1.36
C SER A 85 -0.54 7.84 -0.43
N ALA A 86 0.77 7.88 -0.67
CA ALA A 86 1.77 7.15 0.07
C ALA A 86 3.01 8.03 0.26
N GLU A 87 3.87 7.62 1.19
CA GLU A 87 5.15 8.26 1.44
C GLU A 87 6.27 7.21 1.41
N VAL A 88 7.48 7.64 1.07
CA VAL A 88 8.64 6.74 1.08
C VAL A 88 8.97 6.40 2.54
N ALA A 89 8.73 5.15 2.94
CA ALA A 89 9.05 4.69 4.28
C ALA A 89 10.57 4.68 4.51
N PRO A 90 11.08 5.33 5.59
CA PRO A 90 12.50 5.34 5.91
C PRO A 90 12.98 4.04 6.58
N CYS A 91 12.08 3.34 7.27
CA CYS A 91 12.33 2.08 7.97
C CYS A 91 11.02 1.27 8.11
N ALA A 92 11.10 0.09 8.72
CA ALA A 92 9.96 -0.83 8.85
C ALA A 92 8.82 -0.29 9.74
N ASP A 93 9.14 0.58 10.69
CA ASP A 93 8.16 1.29 11.49
C ASP A 93 8.29 2.80 11.20
N PRO A 94 7.47 3.34 10.28
CA PRO A 94 7.60 4.73 9.86
C PRO A 94 7.06 5.73 10.89
N TYR A 95 6.40 5.28 11.97
CA TYR A 95 5.75 6.17 12.93
C TYR A 95 6.54 6.33 14.23
N ASN A 96 6.89 7.57 14.57
CA ASN A 96 7.56 7.91 15.83
C ASN A 96 6.65 7.82 17.07
N THR A 97 5.45 7.26 16.95
CA THR A 97 4.40 7.32 17.99
C THR A 97 4.33 6.07 18.88
N TYR A 98 5.13 5.03 18.63
CA TYR A 98 5.04 3.76 19.36
C TYR A 98 6.12 3.52 20.41
N TRP A 99 7.11 4.41 20.54
CA TRP A 99 8.13 4.35 21.60
C TRP A 99 8.18 5.67 22.38
N PRO A 100 8.07 5.66 23.73
CA PRO A 100 8.36 6.84 24.54
C PRO A 100 9.83 7.26 24.48
#